data_AF-A0A4Y2K703-F1
#
_entry.id   AF-A0A4Y2K703-F1
#
_cell.length_a   1.000
_cell.length_b   1.000
_cell.length_c   1.000
_cell.angle_alpha   90.00
_cell.angle_beta   90.00
_cell.angle_gamma   90.00
#
_symmetry.space_group_name_H-M   'P 1'
#
loop_
_entity.id
_entity.type
_entity.pdbx_description
1 polymer ?
#
loop_
_entity_poly.entity_id
_entity_poly.type
_entity_poly.pdbx_seq_one_letter_code
_entity_poly.pdbx_strand_id
1 'polypeptide(L)'
;MLSALFKNLKAIGLSFGHGRMFAKNVLKGSNILLTVPAFDCSQMEMLKFDKGFKELLSKASQDTSHYFYKSLAQYALLQKHMELPCKELTLDIIYRIDGYSGSLMYYIITQRQEIVQIAKNIDKIG
;
A
#
# COMPACT_ATOMS: atom_id res chain seq x y z
N MET A 1 17.69 2.20 -18.20
CA MET A 1 16.78 1.27 -17.50
C MET A 1 15.95 1.97 -16.42
N LEU A 2 16.55 2.55 -15.37
CA LEU A 2 15.83 3.28 -14.31
C LEU A 2 15.15 4.58 -14.77
N SER A 3 15.77 5.33 -15.67
CA SER A 3 15.16 6.54 -16.24
C SER A 3 13.85 6.25 -17.00
N ALA A 4 13.80 5.15 -17.74
CA ALA A 4 12.59 4.68 -18.41
C ALA A 4 11.53 4.23 -17.39
N LEU A 5 11.93 3.51 -16.35
CA LEU A 5 11.04 3.15 -15.25
C LEU A 5 10.40 4.39 -14.62
N PHE A 6 11.17 5.42 -14.25
CA PHE A 6 10.61 6.64 -13.67
C PHE A 6 9.65 7.39 -14.60
N LYS A 7 9.93 7.40 -15.91
CA LYS A 7 9.00 7.96 -16.91
C LYS A 7 7.67 7.18 -16.92
N ASN A 8 7.74 5.85 -16.88
CA ASN A 8 6.54 5.01 -16.86
C ASN A 8 5.76 5.16 -15.55
N LEU A 9 6.44 5.20 -14.40
CA LEU A 9 5.81 5.44 -13.10
C LEU A 9 5.10 6.79 -13.05
N LYS A 10 5.70 7.83 -13.64
CA LYS A 10 5.03 9.13 -13.82
C LYS A 10 3.82 9.05 -14.74
N ALA A 11 3.93 8.31 -15.86
CA ALA A 11 2.86 8.18 -16.84
C ALA A 11 1.62 7.49 -16.26
N ILE A 12 1.78 6.55 -15.32
CA ILE A 12 0.68 5.90 -14.60
C ILE A 12 0.17 6.73 -13.40
N GLY A 13 0.61 7.97 -13.24
CA GLY A 13 0.10 8.91 -12.23
C GLY A 13 0.82 8.91 -10.88
N LEU A 14 1.96 8.23 -10.73
CA LEU A 14 2.76 8.33 -9.52
C LEU A 14 3.57 9.63 -9.49
N SER A 15 3.74 10.21 -8.29
CA SER A 15 4.42 11.48 -8.10
C SER A 15 5.59 11.36 -7.11
N PHE A 16 6.80 11.58 -7.62
CA PHE A 16 8.02 11.64 -6.81
C PHE A 16 7.92 12.62 -5.64
N GLY A 17 7.43 13.84 -5.91
CA GLY A 17 7.33 14.89 -4.88
C GLY A 17 6.32 14.54 -3.79
N HIS A 18 5.14 14.06 -4.19
CA HIS A 18 4.09 13.65 -3.26
C HIS A 18 4.56 12.47 -2.40
N GLY A 19 5.15 11.45 -3.02
CA GLY A 19 5.62 10.28 -2.30
C GLY A 19 6.77 10.56 -1.33
N ARG A 20 7.67 11.51 -1.64
CA ARG A 20 8.69 11.96 -0.68
C ARG A 20 8.09 12.65 0.54
N MET A 21 7.08 13.50 0.34
CA MET A 21 6.39 14.13 1.47
C MET A 21 5.72 13.08 2.34
N PHE A 22 5.04 12.11 1.74
CA PHE A 22 4.42 11.01 2.45
C PHE A 22 5.44 10.16 3.23
N ALA A 23 6.52 9.72 2.58
CA ALA A 23 7.56 8.92 3.22
C ALA A 23 8.22 9.65 4.40
N LYS A 24 8.52 10.94 4.24
CA LYS A 24 9.17 11.75 5.29
C LYS A 24 8.24 12.07 6.46
N ASN A 25 7.00 12.46 6.19
CA ASN A 25 6.10 13.00 7.22
C ASN A 25 5.24 11.92 7.87
N VAL A 26 4.80 10.93 7.10
CA VAL A 26 3.85 9.92 7.56
C VAL A 26 4.60 8.69 8.04
N LEU A 27 5.52 8.15 7.23
CA LEU A 27 6.12 6.85 7.54
C LEU A 27 7.22 6.91 8.60
N LYS A 28 7.99 8.01 8.67
CA LYS A 28 9.00 8.19 9.73
C LYS A 28 8.43 8.71 11.05
N GLY A 29 7.29 9.39 11.01
CA GLY A 29 6.67 10.02 12.19
C GLY A 29 5.55 9.20 12.83
N SER A 30 4.99 8.21 12.13
CA SER A 30 3.85 7.46 12.62
C SER A 30 3.97 5.98 12.27
N ASN A 31 3.57 5.11 13.21
CA ASN A 31 3.39 3.67 12.97
C ASN A 31 2.19 3.37 12.05
N ILE A 32 1.78 4.31 11.19
CA ILE A 32 0.58 4.21 10.35
C ILE A 32 0.57 2.92 9.53
N LEU A 33 1.74 2.46 9.07
CA LEU A 33 1.88 1.19 8.34
C LEU A 33 1.38 -0.02 9.14
N LEU A 34 1.57 -0.01 10.47
CA LEU A 34 1.19 -1.09 11.37
C LEU A 34 -0.25 -0.92 11.89
N THR A 35 -0.83 0.27 11.76
CA THR A 35 -2.20 0.56 12.23
C THR A 35 -3.25 0.47 11.13
N VAL A 36 -2.88 0.20 9.87
CA VAL A 36 -3.88 0.00 8.80
C VAL A 36 -4.63 -1.31 9.07
N PRO A 37 -5.95 -1.27 9.32
CA PRO A 37 -6.73 -2.46 9.63
C PRO A 37 -6.76 -3.44 8.46
N ALA A 38 -6.92 -4.72 8.79
CA ALA A 38 -7.13 -5.72 7.78
C ALA A 38 -8.53 -5.64 7.17
N PHE A 39 -8.65 -6.01 5.89
CA PHE A 39 -9.96 -6.21 5.28
C PHE A 39 -10.53 -7.51 5.85
N ASP A 40 -11.50 -7.40 6.75
CA ASP A 40 -12.15 -8.53 7.40
C ASP A 40 -13.64 -8.55 7.04
N CYS A 41 -14.05 -9.60 6.31
CA CYS A 41 -15.44 -9.82 5.91
C CYS A 41 -16.24 -10.61 6.94
N SER A 42 -15.64 -11.08 8.04
CA SER A 42 -16.33 -11.84 9.10
C SER A 42 -17.43 -11.04 9.78
N GLN A 43 -17.27 -9.71 9.82
CA GLN A 43 -18.18 -8.76 10.46
C GLN A 43 -19.35 -8.35 9.56
N MET A 44 -19.38 -8.81 8.30
CA MET A 44 -20.44 -8.45 7.35
C MET A 44 -21.69 -9.30 7.55
N GLU A 45 -22.76 -8.71 8.05
CA GLU A 45 -24.02 -9.40 8.33
C GLU A 45 -24.75 -9.84 7.05
N MET A 46 -24.62 -9.06 5.96
CA MET A 46 -25.21 -9.40 4.66
C MET A 46 -24.76 -10.77 4.12
N LEU A 47 -23.58 -11.26 4.54
CA LEU A 47 -23.01 -12.54 4.12
C LEU A 47 -23.64 -13.75 4.83
N LYS A 48 -24.59 -13.55 5.76
CA LYS A 48 -25.31 -14.64 6.44
C LYS A 48 -26.19 -15.45 5.47
N PHE A 49 -26.63 -14.86 4.37
CA PHE A 49 -27.60 -15.46 3.46
C PHE A 49 -26.98 -16.10 2.20
N ASP A 50 -25.75 -15.72 1.83
CA ASP A 50 -25.04 -16.27 0.67
C ASP A 50 -23.68 -16.85 1.08
N LYS A 51 -23.64 -18.17 1.29
CA LYS A 51 -22.44 -18.90 1.69
C LYS A 51 -21.36 -18.90 0.59
N GLY A 52 -21.74 -18.97 -0.69
CA GLY A 52 -20.79 -19.01 -1.79
C GLY A 52 -20.08 -17.67 -1.96
N PHE A 53 -20.83 -16.58 -1.88
CA PHE A 53 -20.26 -15.23 -1.88
C PHE A 53 -19.38 -14.98 -0.66
N LYS A 54 -19.79 -15.46 0.53
CA LYS A 54 -18.98 -15.39 1.75
C LYS A 54 -17.62 -16.09 1.60
N GLU A 55 -17.58 -17.29 1.04
CA GLU A 55 -16.34 -18.04 0.80
C GLU A 55 -15.41 -17.29 -0.17
N LEU A 56 -15.97 -16.77 -1.26
CA LEU A 56 -15.22 -15.99 -2.25
C LEU A 56 -14.61 -14.72 -1.63
N LEU A 57 -15.40 -13.97 -0.84
CA LEU A 57 -14.91 -12.79 -0.14
C LEU A 57 -13.88 -13.11 0.93
N SER A 58 -14.05 -14.23 1.65
CA SER A 58 -13.08 -14.67 2.67
C SER A 58 -11.73 -14.99 2.03
N LYS A 59 -11.74 -15.65 0.85
CA LYS A 59 -10.52 -15.90 0.09
C LYS A 59 -9.89 -14.60 -0.42
N ALA A 60 -10.68 -13.69 -0.99
CA ALA A 60 -10.19 -12.39 -1.44
C ALA A 60 -9.61 -11.55 -0.29
N SER A 61 -10.21 -11.62 0.91
CA SER A 61 -9.70 -11.00 2.13
C SER A 61 -8.32 -11.52 2.53
N GLN A 62 -8.13 -12.84 2.49
CA GLN A 62 -6.84 -13.46 2.77
C GLN A 62 -5.78 -13.06 1.74
N ASP A 63 -6.10 -13.18 0.45
CA ASP A 63 -5.17 -12.86 -0.64
C ASP A 63 -4.75 -11.38 -0.59
N THR A 64 -5.71 -10.46 -0.47
CA THR A 64 -5.42 -9.03 -0.38
C THR A 64 -4.61 -8.69 0.88
N SER A 65 -4.84 -9.36 1.99
CA SER A 65 -4.02 -9.21 3.20
C SER A 65 -2.60 -9.71 3.00
N HIS A 66 -2.42 -10.88 2.39
CA HIS A 66 -1.10 -11.41 2.06
C HIS A 66 -0.29 -10.43 1.22
N TYR A 67 -0.86 -9.94 0.12
CA TYR A 67 -0.16 -9.00 -0.77
C TYR A 67 0.10 -7.66 -0.10
N PHE A 68 -0.84 -7.13 0.69
CA PHE A 68 -0.64 -5.89 1.44
C PHE A 68 0.56 -5.98 2.39
N TYR A 69 0.61 -7.02 3.24
CA TYR A 69 1.73 -7.19 4.18
C TYR A 69 3.04 -7.50 3.47
N LYS A 70 3.00 -8.23 2.35
CA LYS A 70 4.18 -8.45 1.50
C LYS A 70 4.72 -7.13 0.94
N SER A 71 3.85 -6.25 0.44
CA SER A 71 4.25 -4.92 -0.04
C SER A 71 4.85 -4.06 1.06
N LEU A 72 4.28 -4.10 2.27
CA LEU A 72 4.84 -3.40 3.44
C LEU A 72 6.25 -3.89 3.79
N ALA A 73 6.43 -5.21 3.87
CA ALA A 73 7.73 -5.82 4.18
C ALA A 73 8.78 -5.47 3.11
N GLN A 74 8.41 -5.54 1.83
CA GLN A 74 9.28 -5.17 0.71
C GLN A 74 9.63 -3.69 0.73
N TYR A 75 8.68 -2.82 1.05
CA TYR A 75 8.92 -1.38 1.19
C TYR A 75 9.90 -1.10 2.34
N ALA A 76 9.70 -1.70 3.51
CA ALA A 76 10.61 -1.56 4.65
C ALA A 76 12.02 -2.05 4.30
N LEU A 77 12.12 -3.19 3.61
CA LEU A 77 13.40 -3.73 3.14
C LEU A 77 14.08 -2.77 2.15
N LEU A 78 13.34 -2.21 1.19
CA LEU A 78 13.86 -1.23 0.24
C LEU A 78 14.40 0.00 0.97
N GLN A 79 13.64 0.55 1.91
CA GLN A 79 14.07 1.69 2.73
C GLN A 79 15.36 1.40 3.47
N LYS A 80 15.47 0.21 4.08
CA LYS A 80 16.71 -0.21 4.77
C LYS A 80 17.91 -0.31 3.83
N HIS A 81 17.72 -0.83 2.62
CA HIS A 81 18.80 -0.90 1.62
C HIS A 81 19.22 0.49 1.12
N MET A 82 18.29 1.45 1.06
CA MET A 82 18.59 2.83 0.66
C MET A 82 19.37 3.63 1.72
N GLU A 83 19.44 3.15 2.96
CA GLU A 83 20.31 3.72 4.01
C GLU A 83 21.78 3.30 3.85
N LEU A 84 22.05 2.25 3.08
CA LEU A 84 23.40 1.72 2.90
C LEU A 84 24.12 2.46 1.76
N PRO A 85 25.43 2.73 1.90
CA PRO A 85 26.20 3.39 0.86
C PRO A 85 26.26 2.52 -0.41
N CYS A 86 25.83 3.08 -1.54
CA CYS A 86 25.85 2.42 -2.83
C CYS A 86 26.70 3.22 -3.83
N LYS A 87 27.74 2.59 -4.38
CA LYS A 87 28.63 3.25 -5.36
C LYS A 87 27.98 3.38 -6.76
N GLU A 88 26.95 2.59 -7.04
CA GLU A 88 26.30 2.51 -8.35
C GLU A 88 25.14 3.50 -8.51
N LEU A 89 24.59 4.01 -7.41
CA LEU A 89 23.42 4.89 -7.43
C LEU A 89 23.80 6.31 -7.05
N THR A 90 23.41 7.26 -7.90
CA THR A 90 23.52 8.69 -7.55
C THR A 90 22.45 9.06 -6.53
N LEU A 91 22.70 10.13 -5.77
CA LEU A 91 21.74 10.66 -4.80
C LEU A 91 20.38 10.99 -5.44
N ASP A 92 20.35 11.54 -6.67
CA ASP A 92 19.11 11.80 -7.41
C ASP A 92 18.31 10.53 -7.66
N ILE A 93 18.98 9.43 -8.04
CA ILE A 93 18.31 8.14 -8.27
C ILE A 93 17.74 7.59 -6.96
N ILE A 94 18.49 7.65 -5.86
CA ILE A 94 18.04 7.22 -4.54
C ILE A 94 16.79 8.01 -4.13
N TYR A 95 16.81 9.33 -4.29
CA TYR A 95 15.64 10.16 -4.01
C TYR A 95 14.45 9.78 -4.89
N ARG A 96 14.65 9.55 -6.19
CA ARG A 96 13.56 9.13 -7.08
C ARG A 96 12.95 7.80 -6.66
N ILE A 97 13.78 6.83 -6.28
CA ILE A 97 13.31 5.53 -5.77
C ILE A 97 12.48 5.74 -4.51
N ASP A 98 12.99 6.51 -3.54
CA ASP A 98 12.29 6.82 -2.30
C ASP A 98 10.93 7.51 -2.57
N GLY A 99 10.91 8.54 -3.43
CA GLY A 99 9.69 9.25 -3.77
C GLY A 99 8.67 8.41 -4.53
N TYR A 100 9.07 7.67 -5.57
CA TYR A 100 8.11 6.84 -6.30
C TYR A 100 7.60 5.66 -5.47
N SER A 101 8.46 5.01 -4.68
CA SER A 101 8.04 3.93 -3.78
C SER A 101 7.12 4.46 -2.66
N GLY A 102 7.41 5.64 -2.10
CA GLY A 102 6.53 6.31 -1.15
C GLY A 102 5.16 6.65 -1.75
N SER A 103 5.13 7.12 -3.02
CA SER A 103 3.87 7.42 -3.72
C SER A 103 3.05 6.15 -3.96
N LEU A 104 3.68 5.03 -4.29
CA LEU A 104 3.00 3.75 -4.46
C LEU A 104 2.45 3.23 -3.12
N MET A 105 3.25 3.35 -2.06
CA MET A 105 2.84 2.92 -0.72
C MET A 105 1.65 3.74 -0.21
N TYR A 106 1.63 5.05 -0.48
CA TYR A 106 0.47 5.89 -0.22
C TYR A 106 -0.79 5.33 -0.89
N TYR A 107 -0.74 5.04 -2.20
CA TYR A 107 -1.89 4.47 -2.92
C TYR A 107 -2.38 3.16 -2.31
N ILE A 108 -1.46 2.24 -1.99
CA ILE A 108 -1.80 0.94 -1.40
C ILE A 108 -2.50 1.12 -0.05
N ILE A 109 -2.02 2.03 0.79
CA ILE A 109 -2.62 2.31 2.11
C ILE A 109 -4.00 2.94 1.96
N THR A 110 -4.13 3.96 1.10
CA THR A 110 -5.41 4.64 0.87
C THR A 110 -6.46 3.66 0.36
N GLN A 111 -6.12 2.83 -0.63
CA GLN A 111 -7.04 1.81 -1.13
C GLN A 111 -7.43 0.79 -0.05
N ARG A 112 -6.48 0.37 0.80
CA ARG A 112 -6.77 -0.54 1.91
C ARG A 112 -7.73 0.10 2.90
N GLN A 113 -7.54 1.38 3.24
CA GLN A 113 -8.43 2.13 4.13
C GLN A 113 -9.83 2.27 3.54
N GLU A 114 -9.94 2.58 2.25
CA GLU A 114 -11.22 2.67 1.53
C GLU A 114 -11.96 1.33 1.54
N ILE A 115 -11.30 0.22 1.22
CA ILE A 115 -11.89 -1.13 1.25
C ILE A 115 -12.42 -1.47 2.65
N VAL A 116 -11.62 -1.20 3.69
CA VAL A 116 -12.06 -1.45 5.08
C VAL A 116 -13.24 -0.55 5.46
N GLN A 117 -13.27 0.70 4.99
CA GLN A 117 -14.37 1.61 5.28
C GLN A 117 -15.66 1.19 4.57
N ILE A 118 -15.57 0.75 3.31
CA ILE A 118 -16.69 0.18 2.55
C ILE A 118 -17.22 -1.07 3.27
N ALA A 119 -16.32 -1.97 3.65
CA ALA A 119 -16.64 -3.19 4.39
C ALA A 119 -17.43 -2.91 5.68
N LYS A 120 -17.05 -1.88 6.45
CA LYS A 120 -17.76 -1.48 7.67
C LYS A 120 -19.12 -0.84 7.44
N ASN A 121 -19.34 -0.27 6.26
CA ASN A 121 -20.56 0.47 5.93
C ASN A 121 -21.56 -0.37 5.15
N ILE A 122 -21.16 -1.51 4.61
CA ILE A 122 -22.00 -2.29 3.69
C ILE A 122 -23.30 -2.79 4.35
N ASP A 123 -23.25 -3.12 5.64
CA ASP A 123 -24.42 -3.53 6.42
C ASP A 123 -25.32 -2.36 6.86
N LYS A 124 -24.94 -1.10 6.61
CA LYS A 124 -25.78 0.07 6.91
C LYS A 124 -26.72 0.44 5.75
N ILE A 125 -26.55 -0.21 4.60
CA ILE A 125 -27.23 0.12 3.34
C ILE A 125 -28.32 -0.91 3.02
N GLY A 126 -28.28 -2.10 3.61
CA GLY A 126 -29.31 -3.15 3.51
C GLY A 126 -30.18 -3.22 4.75
#